data_AF-A0A0F9AGH7-F1
#
_entry.id   AF-A0A0F9AGH7-F1
#
_cell.length_a   1.000
_cell.length_b   1.000
_cell.length_c   1.000
_cell.angle_alpha   90.00
_cell.angle_beta   90.00
_cell.angle_gamma   90.00
#
_symmetry.space_group_name_H-M   'P 1'
#
loop_
_entity.id
_entity.type
_entity.pdbx_description
1 polymer ?
#
loop_
_entity_poly.entity_id
_entity_poly.type
_entity_poly.pdbx_seq_one_letter_code
_entity_poly.pdbx_strand_id
1 'polypeptide(L)'
;AQSPFKNTIGFTMLETDKVTPTWAQKCNQMDAIFVPSTFCMSSFMQSNITKPIRIIPFGIDFDNYTPEGPKLLDNLTTKYNFLFVGQWLQQGDRKNIIGTIRTFLNIFKDNPDVGLILKSYLVGAGTVDKMSIDAQIQGLRQQLGFKEDQGPKIYLVHGALSEESMIKLYRNADAFLLPTTGEAWGMPLMEAAAMGLPIITTGGTGAESFLNSKYTIMLEHEWKPIGHALYWPGVYEPQQQLAIPNMEEFSRMVSRIYKHQDISKEQAKKQRDELIERDFSWKNAAKQLAEAIEDFNQ
;
A
#
# COMPACT_ATOMS: atom_id res chain seq x y z
N ALA A 1 3.14 31.47 -12.24
CA ALA A 1 3.68 32.59 -11.44
C ALA A 1 5.08 32.20 -10.97
N GLN A 2 6.07 33.08 -11.05
CA GLN A 2 7.38 32.79 -10.45
C GLN A 2 7.21 32.73 -8.93
N SER A 3 7.86 31.74 -8.30
CA SER A 3 7.84 31.58 -6.85
C SER A 3 8.44 32.81 -6.16
N PRO A 4 7.86 33.29 -5.05
CA PRO A 4 8.47 34.38 -4.27
C PRO A 4 9.69 33.91 -3.45
N PHE A 5 9.99 32.61 -3.43
CA PHE A 5 11.08 32.03 -2.66
C PHE A 5 12.37 31.92 -3.49
N LYS A 6 13.53 32.09 -2.83
CA LYS A 6 14.86 32.02 -3.46
C LYS A 6 15.15 30.64 -4.07
N ASN A 7 14.73 29.58 -3.38
CA ASN A 7 14.88 28.19 -3.79
C ASN A 7 13.54 27.47 -3.67
N THR A 8 13.24 26.58 -4.60
CA THR A 8 12.02 25.78 -4.66
C THR A 8 12.35 24.30 -4.81
N ILE A 9 11.83 23.48 -3.90
CA ILE A 9 12.03 22.03 -3.92
C ILE A 9 10.67 21.37 -4.07
N GLY A 10 10.52 20.53 -5.10
CA GLY A 10 9.33 19.73 -5.30
C GLY A 10 9.45 18.39 -4.59
N PHE A 11 8.74 18.17 -3.48
CA PHE A 11 8.59 16.83 -2.92
C PHE A 11 7.35 16.18 -3.56
N THR A 12 7.59 15.19 -4.41
CA THR A 12 6.57 14.59 -5.27
C THR A 12 6.83 13.11 -5.50
N MET A 13 5.80 12.38 -5.90
CA MET A 13 5.93 10.95 -6.15
C MET A 13 4.85 10.47 -7.12
N LEU A 14 5.13 9.36 -7.80
CA LEU A 14 4.15 8.63 -8.61
C LEU A 14 4.58 7.16 -8.69
N GLU A 15 3.59 6.29 -8.62
CA GLU A 15 3.60 4.82 -8.64
C GLU A 15 3.68 4.16 -10.04
N THR A 16 4.11 4.89 -11.07
CA THR A 16 4.17 4.40 -12.46
C THR A 16 5.61 4.37 -12.98
N ASP A 17 5.84 3.68 -14.10
CA ASP A 17 7.15 3.56 -14.76
C ASP A 17 7.81 4.90 -15.12
N LYS A 18 7.00 5.94 -15.36
CA LYS A 18 7.42 7.31 -15.67
C LYS A 18 6.36 8.31 -15.22
N VAL A 19 6.70 9.60 -15.16
CA VAL A 19 5.71 10.68 -15.02
C VAL A 19 5.31 11.25 -16.38
N THR A 20 4.21 12.00 -16.43
CA THR A 20 3.74 12.63 -17.66
C THR A 20 4.66 13.79 -18.08
N PRO A 21 4.69 14.18 -19.38
CA PRO A 21 5.42 15.37 -19.82
C PRO A 21 5.01 16.65 -19.08
N THR A 22 3.72 16.80 -18.75
CA THR A 22 3.22 17.93 -17.96
C THR A 22 3.77 17.92 -16.54
N TRP A 23 3.87 16.75 -15.90
CA TRP A 23 4.46 16.61 -14.57
C TRP A 23 5.97 16.90 -14.60
N ALA A 24 6.68 16.37 -15.59
CA ALA A 24 8.09 16.64 -15.82
C ALA A 24 8.38 18.13 -16.02
N GLN A 25 7.54 18.83 -16.81
CA GLN A 25 7.64 20.27 -17.01
C GLN A 25 7.51 21.03 -15.69
N LYS A 26 6.58 20.64 -14.81
CA LYS A 26 6.43 21.22 -13.47
C LYS A 26 7.65 20.93 -12.59
N CYS A 27 8.21 19.73 -12.66
CA CYS A 27 9.46 19.41 -11.96
C CYS A 27 10.62 20.29 -12.43
N ASN A 28 10.74 20.53 -13.74
CA ASN A 28 11.78 21.38 -14.31
C ASN A 28 11.63 22.88 -13.98
N GLN A 29 10.51 23.30 -13.41
CA GLN A 29 10.33 24.65 -12.86
C GLN A 29 10.84 24.80 -11.42
N MET A 30 11.19 23.68 -10.76
CA MET A 30 11.78 23.67 -9.42
C MET A 30 13.31 23.73 -9.50
N ASP A 31 13.96 23.91 -8.37
CA ASP A 31 15.42 23.91 -8.25
C ASP A 31 15.95 22.50 -7.90
N ALA A 32 15.19 21.70 -7.15
CA ALA A 32 15.42 20.27 -6.95
C ALA A 32 14.11 19.49 -6.77
N ILE A 33 14.18 18.17 -6.90
CA ILE A 33 13.06 17.24 -6.73
C ILE A 33 13.40 16.22 -5.65
N PHE A 34 12.53 16.09 -4.66
CA PHE A 34 12.62 15.04 -3.65
C PHE A 34 11.56 13.98 -3.93
N VAL A 35 11.97 12.71 -3.84
CA VAL A 35 11.11 11.53 -4.05
C VAL A 35 11.31 10.55 -2.89
N PRO A 36 10.33 9.73 -2.53
CA PRO A 36 10.43 8.90 -1.33
C PRO A 36 11.25 7.62 -1.52
N SER A 37 11.40 7.14 -2.76
CA SER A 37 11.96 5.82 -3.05
C SER A 37 12.88 5.81 -4.26
N THR A 38 13.73 4.78 -4.33
CA THR A 38 14.54 4.45 -5.51
C THR A 38 13.66 4.15 -6.73
N PHE A 39 12.48 3.57 -6.52
CA PHE A 39 11.46 3.38 -7.54
C PHE A 39 11.06 4.72 -8.17
N CYS A 40 10.60 5.68 -7.37
CA CYS A 40 10.22 7.00 -7.89
C CYS A 40 11.41 7.72 -8.53
N MET A 41 12.62 7.62 -7.97
CA MET A 41 13.81 8.20 -8.60
C MET A 41 14.02 7.63 -10.00
N SER A 42 13.94 6.30 -10.16
CA SER A 42 14.09 5.62 -11.45
C SER A 42 13.02 6.06 -12.45
N SER A 43 11.76 6.18 -12.02
CA SER A 43 10.66 6.65 -12.87
C SER A 43 10.85 8.11 -13.31
N PHE A 44 11.31 8.96 -12.41
CA PHE A 44 11.51 10.38 -12.69
C PHE A 44 12.71 10.62 -13.61
N MET A 45 13.80 9.86 -13.45
CA MET A 45 14.95 9.91 -14.35
C MET A 45 14.62 9.50 -15.79
N GLN A 46 13.60 8.65 -15.98
CA GLN A 46 13.08 8.28 -17.30
C GLN A 46 12.20 9.38 -17.94
N SER A 47 11.95 10.50 -17.24
CA SER A 47 10.88 11.44 -17.58
C SER A 47 11.34 12.85 -17.99
N ASN A 48 12.44 13.01 -18.73
CA ASN A 48 12.95 14.32 -19.19
C ASN A 48 13.10 15.39 -18.07
N ILE A 49 13.34 14.95 -16.83
CA ILE A 49 13.61 15.85 -15.70
C ILE A 49 15.10 16.16 -15.69
N THR A 50 15.46 17.44 -15.71
CA THR A 50 16.85 17.92 -15.75
C THR A 50 17.35 18.45 -14.41
N LYS A 51 16.45 18.51 -13.41
CA LYS A 51 16.76 18.98 -12.06
C LYS A 51 17.33 17.87 -11.19
N PRO A 52 18.18 18.18 -10.20
CA PRO A 52 18.66 17.20 -9.23
C PRO A 52 17.51 16.49 -8.54
N ILE A 53 17.60 15.16 -8.45
CA ILE A 53 16.63 14.32 -7.74
C ILE A 53 17.33 13.72 -6.52
N ARG A 54 16.72 13.85 -5.33
CA ARG A 54 17.20 13.22 -4.09
C ARG A 54 16.10 12.32 -3.49
N ILE A 55 16.53 11.23 -2.87
CA ILE A 55 15.63 10.32 -2.16
C ILE A 55 15.47 10.80 -0.72
N ILE A 56 14.24 11.08 -0.29
CA ILE A 56 13.87 11.44 1.08
C ILE A 56 12.77 10.46 1.55
N PRO A 57 13.14 9.39 2.26
CA PRO A 57 12.19 8.40 2.77
C PRO A 57 11.12 9.01 3.68
N PHE A 58 9.96 8.36 3.76
CA PHE A 58 9.02 8.62 4.87
C PHE A 58 9.38 7.81 6.10
N GLY A 59 8.88 8.26 7.24
CA GLY A 59 9.07 7.60 8.52
C GLY A 59 7.81 6.95 9.06
N ILE A 60 7.98 6.29 10.20
CA ILE A 60 6.91 5.74 11.02
C ILE A 60 7.15 6.06 12.49
N ASP A 61 6.07 6.14 13.26
CA ASP A 61 6.13 6.31 14.71
C ASP A 61 6.19 4.93 15.40
N PHE A 62 7.41 4.48 15.70
CA PHE A 62 7.63 3.20 16.37
C PHE A 62 7.13 3.17 17.83
N ASP A 63 6.93 4.32 18.47
CA ASP A 63 6.41 4.38 19.84
C ASP A 63 4.92 4.00 19.87
N ASN A 64 4.19 4.34 18.81
CA ASN A 64 2.77 4.07 18.68
C ASN A 64 2.45 2.80 17.86
N TYR A 65 3.20 2.52 16.78
CA TYR A 65 3.04 1.31 15.97
C TYR A 65 3.71 0.08 16.62
N THR A 66 3.07 -0.39 17.70
CA THR A 66 3.47 -1.58 18.46
C THR A 66 2.49 -2.73 18.26
N PRO A 67 2.96 -3.98 18.06
CA PRO A 67 2.07 -5.15 17.90
C PRO A 67 1.14 -5.39 19.10
N GLU A 68 1.63 -5.07 20.30
CA GLU A 68 0.87 -5.22 21.55
C GLU A 68 -0.02 -4.01 21.81
N GLY A 69 -1.21 -4.25 22.37
CA GLY A 69 -2.14 -3.22 22.80
C GLY A 69 -3.61 -3.52 22.47
N PRO A 70 -4.51 -2.55 22.68
CA PRO A 70 -5.94 -2.73 22.40
C PRO A 70 -6.19 -2.89 20.90
N LYS A 71 -7.19 -3.72 20.58
CA LYS A 71 -7.70 -3.92 19.22
C LYS A 71 -8.87 -2.98 18.94
N LEU A 72 -9.19 -2.75 17.67
CA LEU A 72 -10.32 -1.90 17.26
C LEU A 72 -11.64 -2.69 17.24
N LEU A 73 -11.58 -3.94 16.74
CA LEU A 73 -12.75 -4.80 16.57
C LEU A 73 -12.78 -5.87 17.66
N ASP A 74 -13.85 -5.90 18.46
CA ASP A 74 -14.00 -6.86 19.58
C ASP A 74 -14.90 -8.05 19.23
N ASN A 75 -15.55 -8.03 18.07
CA ASN A 75 -16.61 -8.96 17.68
C ASN A 75 -16.25 -9.82 16.46
N LEU A 76 -14.96 -10.00 16.17
CA LEU A 76 -14.52 -10.92 15.12
C LEU A 76 -14.84 -12.36 15.54
N THR A 77 -15.57 -13.08 14.70
CA THR A 77 -15.96 -14.49 14.93
C THR A 77 -14.94 -15.48 14.39
N THR A 78 -13.96 -14.99 13.63
CA THR A 78 -12.91 -15.74 12.94
C THR A 78 -11.67 -15.88 13.80
N LYS A 79 -10.93 -16.97 13.60
CA LYS A 79 -9.70 -17.30 14.34
C LYS A 79 -8.43 -16.73 13.69
N TYR A 80 -8.45 -16.50 12.37
CA TYR A 80 -7.34 -15.93 11.64
C TYR A 80 -7.83 -14.83 10.70
N ASN A 81 -7.26 -13.64 10.81
CA ASN A 81 -7.73 -12.46 10.09
C ASN A 81 -6.64 -11.84 9.22
N PHE A 82 -6.87 -11.80 7.92
CA PHE A 82 -6.08 -10.99 7.01
C PHE A 82 -6.59 -9.55 7.04
N LEU A 83 -5.69 -8.58 6.88
CA LEU A 83 -6.02 -7.17 6.73
C LEU A 83 -5.62 -6.67 5.35
N PHE A 84 -6.51 -5.88 4.77
CA PHE A 84 -6.25 -5.07 3.58
C PHE A 84 -6.60 -3.62 3.91
N VAL A 85 -5.70 -2.68 3.59
CA VAL A 85 -5.93 -1.25 3.74
C VAL A 85 -5.70 -0.56 2.40
N GLY A 86 -6.74 0.11 1.88
CA GLY A 86 -6.62 0.87 0.64
C GLY A 86 -7.92 1.51 0.19
N GLN A 87 -7.82 2.62 -0.53
CA GLN A 87 -8.98 3.27 -1.13
C GLN A 87 -9.46 2.47 -2.33
N TRP A 88 -10.77 2.23 -2.42
CA TRP A 88 -11.40 1.56 -3.55
C TRP A 88 -11.88 2.62 -4.54
N LEU A 89 -11.08 2.89 -5.57
CA LEU A 89 -11.50 3.79 -6.63
C LEU A 89 -12.48 3.05 -7.56
N GLN A 90 -13.62 3.66 -7.87
CA GLN A 90 -14.61 3.07 -8.78
C GLN A 90 -14.05 2.91 -10.20
N GLN A 91 -13.10 3.75 -10.58
CA GLN A 91 -12.36 3.66 -11.83
C GLN A 91 -10.90 3.39 -11.51
N GLY A 92 -10.38 2.27 -12.03
CA GLY A 92 -8.99 1.90 -11.87
C GLY A 92 -8.64 1.41 -10.47
N ASP A 93 -8.89 0.12 -10.22
CA ASP A 93 -8.57 -0.53 -8.95
C ASP A 93 -7.05 -0.73 -8.79
N ARG A 94 -6.37 0.35 -8.44
CA ARG A 94 -4.91 0.36 -8.27
C ARG A 94 -4.41 -0.46 -7.08
N LYS A 95 -5.30 -0.80 -6.15
CA LYS A 95 -4.97 -1.64 -5.00
C LYS A 95 -5.40 -3.10 -5.20
N ASN A 96 -6.02 -3.40 -6.36
CA ASN A 96 -6.50 -4.73 -6.74
C ASN A 96 -7.40 -5.37 -5.68
N ILE A 97 -8.33 -4.59 -5.14
CA ILE A 97 -9.29 -5.01 -4.12
C ILE A 97 -10.20 -6.12 -4.65
N ILE A 98 -10.69 -6.01 -5.89
CA ILE A 98 -11.56 -7.03 -6.47
C ILE A 98 -10.80 -8.35 -6.62
N GLY A 99 -9.57 -8.31 -7.13
CA GLY A 99 -8.71 -9.49 -7.26
C GLY A 99 -8.38 -10.11 -5.91
N THR A 100 -8.13 -9.27 -4.89
CA THR A 100 -7.88 -9.70 -3.51
C THR A 100 -9.10 -10.43 -2.93
N ILE A 101 -10.28 -9.81 -2.96
CA ILE A 101 -11.52 -10.38 -2.42
C ILE A 101 -11.84 -11.70 -3.13
N ARG A 102 -11.80 -11.72 -4.47
CA ARG A 102 -12.09 -12.93 -5.26
C ARG A 102 -11.15 -14.07 -4.91
N THR A 103 -9.85 -13.78 -4.82
CA THR A 103 -8.83 -14.78 -4.47
C THR A 103 -9.02 -15.29 -3.05
N PHE A 104 -9.23 -14.38 -2.08
CA PHE A 104 -9.48 -14.72 -0.69
C PHE A 104 -10.71 -15.63 -0.52
N LEU A 105 -11.84 -15.26 -1.13
CA LEU A 105 -13.06 -16.07 -1.11
C LEU A 105 -12.81 -17.48 -1.69
N ASN A 106 -12.08 -17.58 -2.80
CA ASN A 106 -11.80 -18.87 -3.43
C ASN A 106 -10.89 -19.78 -2.58
N ILE A 107 -9.83 -19.23 -1.98
CA ILE A 107 -8.89 -20.00 -1.15
C ILE A 107 -9.60 -20.59 0.07
N PHE A 108 -10.42 -19.77 0.72
CA PHE A 108 -11.02 -20.11 2.01
C PHE A 108 -12.49 -20.47 1.91
N LYS A 109 -12.99 -20.87 0.73
CA LYS A 109 -14.42 -21.08 0.43
C LYS A 109 -15.17 -21.94 1.45
N ASP A 110 -14.50 -22.94 2.03
CA ASP A 110 -15.06 -23.90 2.98
C ASP A 110 -14.64 -23.63 4.43
N ASN A 111 -14.01 -22.48 4.70
CA ASN A 111 -13.41 -22.15 5.99
C ASN A 111 -14.02 -20.88 6.61
N PRO A 112 -15.03 -21.03 7.50
CA PRO A 112 -15.67 -19.90 8.16
C PRO A 112 -14.83 -19.28 9.29
N ASP A 113 -13.72 -19.92 9.68
CA ASP A 113 -12.83 -19.42 10.74
C ASP A 113 -11.80 -18.40 10.21
N VAL A 114 -11.82 -18.08 8.91
CA VAL A 114 -10.90 -17.11 8.31
C VAL A 114 -11.64 -15.84 7.88
N GLY A 115 -11.08 -14.69 8.25
CA GLY A 115 -11.63 -13.37 7.96
C GLY A 115 -10.71 -12.52 7.09
N LEU A 116 -11.31 -11.67 6.26
CA LEU A 116 -10.65 -10.53 5.61
C LEU A 116 -11.23 -9.25 6.20
N ILE A 117 -10.43 -8.54 6.99
CA ILE A 117 -10.73 -7.18 7.41
C ILE A 117 -10.38 -6.26 6.25
N LEU A 118 -11.40 -5.65 5.64
CA LEU A 118 -11.25 -4.76 4.50
C LEU A 118 -11.42 -3.33 4.98
N LYS A 119 -10.31 -2.62 5.19
CA LYS A 119 -10.31 -1.18 5.47
C LYS A 119 -10.32 -0.42 4.17
N SER A 120 -11.50 0.09 3.81
CA SER A 120 -11.67 0.81 2.54
C SER A 120 -12.73 1.90 2.60
N TYR A 121 -12.79 2.71 1.55
CA TYR A 121 -13.75 3.77 1.29
C TYR A 121 -13.66 4.13 -0.21
N LEU A 122 -14.73 4.69 -0.79
CA LEU A 122 -14.71 5.30 -2.11
C LEU A 122 -14.26 6.77 -1.98
N VAL A 123 -14.80 7.71 -2.76
CA VAL A 123 -14.44 9.15 -2.67
C VAL A 123 -15.21 9.88 -1.56
N GLY A 124 -16.47 9.48 -1.31
CA GLY A 124 -17.38 10.23 -0.44
C GLY A 124 -17.32 9.89 1.05
N ALA A 125 -16.78 8.73 1.44
CA ALA A 125 -16.65 8.25 2.82
C ALA A 125 -17.93 8.29 3.68
N GLY A 126 -19.11 8.36 3.06
CA GLY A 126 -20.43 8.40 3.73
C GLY A 126 -21.23 7.09 3.64
N THR A 127 -22.47 7.10 4.14
CA THR A 127 -23.34 5.90 4.19
C THR A 127 -23.58 5.27 2.81
N VAL A 128 -23.82 6.09 1.78
CA VAL A 128 -24.02 5.61 0.40
C VAL A 128 -22.76 4.90 -0.13
N ASP A 129 -21.58 5.42 0.24
CA ASP A 129 -20.29 4.82 -0.12
C ASP A 129 -20.16 3.43 0.53
N LYS A 130 -20.42 3.33 1.85
CA LYS A 130 -20.44 2.05 2.55
C LYS A 130 -21.37 1.03 1.89
N MET A 131 -22.63 1.42 1.64
CA MET A 131 -23.62 0.55 0.97
C MET A 131 -23.16 0.09 -0.41
N SER A 132 -22.44 0.93 -1.16
CA SER A 132 -21.91 0.60 -2.49
C SER A 132 -20.79 -0.44 -2.41
N ILE A 133 -19.90 -0.33 -1.42
CA ILE A 133 -18.85 -1.32 -1.19
C ILE A 133 -19.47 -2.64 -0.72
N ASP A 134 -20.42 -2.60 0.23
CA ASP A 134 -21.15 -3.78 0.70
C ASP A 134 -21.84 -4.49 -0.48
N ALA A 135 -22.53 -3.75 -1.35
CA ALA A 135 -23.18 -4.31 -2.54
C ALA A 135 -22.17 -4.96 -3.51
N GLN A 136 -20.99 -4.37 -3.72
CA GLN A 136 -19.94 -4.98 -4.53
C GLN A 136 -19.39 -6.27 -3.92
N ILE A 137 -19.17 -6.30 -2.60
CA ILE A 137 -18.74 -7.50 -1.88
C ILE A 137 -19.79 -8.60 -2.02
N GLN A 138 -21.07 -8.29 -1.80
CA GLN A 138 -22.16 -9.27 -1.95
C GLN A 138 -22.30 -9.75 -3.38
N GLY A 139 -22.16 -8.86 -4.37
CA GLY A 139 -22.15 -9.23 -5.78
C GLY A 139 -21.03 -10.22 -6.12
N LEU A 140 -19.81 -9.99 -5.61
CA LEU A 140 -18.70 -10.93 -5.78
C LEU A 140 -18.97 -12.29 -5.11
N ARG A 141 -19.55 -12.29 -3.91
CA ARG A 141 -19.95 -13.53 -3.22
C ARG A 141 -20.99 -14.33 -4.02
N GLN A 142 -22.02 -13.65 -4.55
CA GLN A 142 -23.04 -14.29 -5.38
C GLN A 142 -22.46 -14.83 -6.69
N GLN A 143 -21.59 -14.08 -7.37
CA GLN A 143 -20.90 -14.52 -8.59
C GLN A 143 -20.08 -15.80 -8.37
N LEU A 144 -19.53 -15.98 -7.17
CA LEU A 144 -18.75 -17.16 -6.78
C LEU A 144 -19.60 -18.28 -6.16
N GLY A 145 -20.93 -18.12 -6.11
CA GLY A 145 -21.85 -19.16 -5.65
C GLY A 145 -21.97 -19.31 -4.13
N PHE A 146 -21.49 -18.34 -3.35
CA PHE A 146 -21.68 -18.36 -1.89
C PHE A 146 -23.13 -18.12 -1.52
N LYS A 147 -23.68 -18.95 -0.63
CA LYS A 147 -24.93 -18.66 0.08
C LYS A 147 -24.66 -17.69 1.24
N GLU A 148 -25.73 -17.11 1.78
CA GLU A 148 -25.64 -16.30 3.00
C GLU A 148 -24.91 -17.06 4.11
N ASP A 149 -24.01 -16.38 4.80
CA ASP A 149 -23.16 -16.86 5.91
C ASP A 149 -22.17 -18.00 5.66
N GLN A 150 -22.07 -18.56 4.45
CA GLN A 150 -21.13 -19.63 4.14
C GLN A 150 -19.70 -19.16 3.85
N GLY A 151 -18.70 -19.98 4.19
CA GLY A 151 -17.31 -19.71 3.87
C GLY A 151 -16.71 -18.54 4.66
N PRO A 152 -15.65 -17.92 4.13
CA PRO A 152 -14.85 -16.97 4.90
C PRO A 152 -15.58 -15.64 5.04
N LYS A 153 -15.29 -14.93 6.13
CA LYS A 153 -15.96 -13.66 6.47
C LYS A 153 -15.21 -12.46 5.88
N ILE A 154 -15.94 -11.43 5.49
CA ILE A 154 -15.37 -10.13 5.10
C ILE A 154 -15.92 -9.08 6.07
N TYR A 155 -15.03 -8.45 6.81
CA TYR A 155 -15.36 -7.39 7.77
C TYR A 155 -15.01 -6.04 7.16
N LEU A 156 -16.01 -5.33 6.66
CA LEU A 156 -15.82 -3.99 6.10
C LEU A 156 -15.63 -2.96 7.22
N VAL A 157 -14.44 -2.34 7.27
CA VAL A 157 -14.16 -1.18 8.11
C VAL A 157 -14.14 0.05 7.20
N HIS A 158 -15.28 0.74 7.13
CA HIS A 158 -15.51 1.83 6.18
C HIS A 158 -15.03 3.20 6.70
N GLY A 159 -14.66 4.09 5.77
CA GLY A 159 -14.44 5.52 6.04
C GLY A 159 -13.04 5.88 6.53
N ALA A 160 -12.83 7.13 6.94
CA ALA A 160 -11.55 7.53 7.56
C ALA A 160 -11.48 7.02 9.00
N LEU A 161 -10.28 6.66 9.45
CA LEU A 161 -9.98 6.39 10.86
C LEU A 161 -8.94 7.39 11.35
N SER A 162 -9.00 7.72 12.64
CA SER A 162 -7.87 8.35 13.31
C SER A 162 -6.66 7.42 13.28
N GLU A 163 -5.46 7.98 13.39
CA GLU A 163 -4.22 7.21 13.49
C GLU A 163 -4.28 6.18 14.64
N GLU A 164 -4.77 6.58 15.82
CA GLU A 164 -4.98 5.67 16.95
C GLU A 164 -5.89 4.48 16.59
N SER A 165 -6.98 4.73 15.86
CA SER A 165 -7.89 3.68 15.39
C SER A 165 -7.24 2.79 14.33
N MET A 166 -6.41 3.35 13.45
CA MET A 166 -5.63 2.57 12.48
C MET A 166 -4.65 1.62 13.18
N ILE A 167 -3.91 2.08 14.18
CA ILE A 167 -3.00 1.25 14.97
C ILE A 167 -3.76 0.10 15.64
N LYS A 168 -4.88 0.40 16.29
CA LYS A 168 -5.75 -0.62 16.91
C LYS A 168 -6.29 -1.63 15.89
N LEU A 169 -6.58 -1.19 14.66
CA LEU A 169 -7.02 -2.05 13.57
C LEU A 169 -5.92 -3.00 13.08
N TYR A 170 -4.68 -2.55 12.96
CA TYR A 170 -3.58 -3.45 12.58
C TYR A 170 -3.41 -4.60 13.60
N ARG A 171 -3.67 -4.35 14.89
CA ARG A 171 -3.64 -5.40 15.94
C ARG A 171 -4.76 -6.43 15.82
N ASN A 172 -5.81 -6.16 15.03
CA ASN A 172 -6.83 -7.15 14.72
C ASN A 172 -6.37 -8.20 13.70
N ALA A 173 -5.26 -7.96 13.01
CA ALA A 173 -4.79 -8.79 11.89
C ALA A 173 -3.71 -9.78 12.32
N ASP A 174 -3.67 -10.91 11.61
CA ASP A 174 -2.62 -11.92 11.68
C ASP A 174 -1.69 -11.88 10.45
N ALA A 175 -2.12 -11.25 9.35
CA ALA A 175 -1.32 -11.01 8.15
C ALA A 175 -1.90 -9.84 7.32
N PHE A 176 -1.08 -9.23 6.49
CA PHE A 176 -1.43 -8.08 5.66
C PHE A 176 -1.31 -8.40 4.16
N LEU A 177 -2.35 -8.06 3.40
CA LEU A 177 -2.45 -8.30 1.96
C LEU A 177 -2.57 -6.98 1.22
N LEU A 178 -1.69 -6.75 0.25
CA LEU A 178 -1.81 -5.61 -0.67
C LEU A 178 -1.16 -5.92 -2.03
N PRO A 179 -1.78 -6.77 -2.87
CA PRO A 179 -1.32 -7.02 -4.24
C PRO A 179 -1.63 -5.81 -5.15
N THR A 180 -1.11 -4.64 -4.80
CA THR A 180 -1.31 -3.37 -5.50
C THR A 180 -0.69 -3.36 -6.88
N THR A 181 -1.22 -2.53 -7.78
CA THR A 181 -0.62 -2.32 -9.11
C THR A 181 0.50 -1.27 -9.12
N GLY A 182 0.82 -0.69 -7.96
CA GLY A 182 1.95 0.25 -7.80
C GLY A 182 1.90 1.02 -6.48
N GLU A 183 3.07 1.20 -5.87
CA GLU A 183 3.28 2.08 -4.72
C GLU A 183 4.47 2.99 -4.97
N ALA A 184 4.30 4.28 -4.71
CA ALA A 184 5.42 5.21 -4.64
C ALA A 184 6.24 5.02 -3.35
N TRP A 185 5.54 4.75 -2.25
CA TRP A 185 6.12 4.41 -0.95
C TRP A 185 5.39 3.22 -0.34
N GLY A 186 4.08 3.36 -0.08
CA GLY A 186 3.25 2.32 0.51
C GLY A 186 3.16 2.45 2.03
N MET A 187 2.61 3.56 2.54
CA MET A 187 2.42 3.77 3.99
C MET A 187 1.73 2.58 4.68
N PRO A 188 0.63 1.99 4.15
CA PRO A 188 0.02 0.82 4.79
C PRO A 188 0.95 -0.40 4.93
N LEU A 189 1.90 -0.57 4.00
CA LEU A 189 2.90 -1.65 4.07
C LEU A 189 3.94 -1.36 5.15
N MET A 190 4.38 -0.11 5.29
CA MET A 190 5.30 0.30 6.35
C MET A 190 4.65 0.15 7.72
N GLU A 191 3.38 0.56 7.84
CA GLU A 191 2.57 0.37 9.04
C GLU A 191 2.43 -1.11 9.40
N ALA A 192 2.02 -1.96 8.46
CA ALA A 192 1.93 -3.41 8.67
C ALA A 192 3.28 -4.03 9.11
N ALA A 193 4.39 -3.57 8.53
CA ALA A 193 5.71 -4.06 8.85
C ALA A 193 6.17 -3.62 10.25
N ALA A 194 5.89 -2.37 10.64
CA ALA A 194 6.11 -1.89 12.01
C ALA A 194 5.25 -2.63 13.04
N MET A 195 4.06 -3.10 12.63
CA MET A 195 3.17 -3.94 13.44
C MET A 195 3.60 -5.42 13.47
N GLY A 196 4.69 -5.79 12.78
CA GLY A 196 5.19 -7.16 12.76
C GLY A 196 4.25 -8.14 12.07
N LEU A 197 3.47 -7.68 11.09
CA LEU A 197 2.57 -8.52 10.32
C LEU A 197 3.30 -9.19 9.15
N PRO A 198 3.05 -10.48 8.86
CA PRO A 198 3.42 -11.10 7.60
C PRO A 198 2.78 -10.33 6.43
N ILE A 199 3.57 -9.95 5.43
CA ILE A 199 3.13 -9.11 4.31
C ILE A 199 3.23 -9.87 2.98
N ILE A 200 2.20 -9.70 2.15
CA ILE A 200 2.23 -10.01 0.71
C ILE A 200 1.93 -8.72 -0.05
N THR A 201 2.85 -8.33 -0.92
CA THR A 201 2.70 -7.15 -1.80
C THR A 201 3.37 -7.39 -3.15
N THR A 202 3.14 -6.50 -4.10
CA THR A 202 3.75 -6.53 -5.44
C THR A 202 5.19 -6.02 -5.41
N GLY A 203 6.12 -6.81 -5.96
CA GLY A 203 7.53 -6.44 -6.09
C GLY A 203 7.78 -5.34 -7.13
N GLY A 204 9.00 -4.82 -7.19
CA GLY A 204 9.43 -3.80 -8.16
C GLY A 204 8.73 -2.44 -8.00
N THR A 205 8.23 -2.13 -6.81
CA THR A 205 7.58 -0.85 -6.46
C THR A 205 8.30 -0.17 -5.28
N GLY A 206 7.85 1.01 -4.86
CA GLY A 206 8.48 1.81 -3.81
C GLY A 206 8.60 1.12 -2.44
N ALA A 207 7.80 0.09 -2.17
CA ALA A 207 7.83 -0.65 -0.91
C ALA A 207 9.16 -1.37 -0.64
N GLU A 208 9.93 -1.71 -1.68
CA GLU A 208 11.27 -2.31 -1.56
C GLU A 208 12.29 -1.37 -0.90
N SER A 209 11.95 -0.08 -0.75
CA SER A 209 12.79 0.86 -0.01
C SER A 209 12.96 0.46 1.45
N PHE A 210 11.95 -0.21 2.04
CA PHE A 210 11.93 -0.55 3.46
C PHE A 210 11.54 -2.00 3.75
N LEU A 211 10.91 -2.71 2.81
CA LEU A 211 10.64 -4.14 2.91
C LEU A 211 11.78 -4.97 2.32
N ASN A 212 12.13 -6.07 3.01
CA ASN A 212 13.17 -7.00 2.61
C ASN A 212 12.52 -8.31 2.11
N SER A 213 12.80 -8.67 0.86
CA SER A 213 12.24 -9.88 0.21
C SER A 213 12.64 -11.20 0.88
N LYS A 214 13.62 -11.20 1.81
CA LYS A 214 13.92 -12.36 2.68
C LYS A 214 12.83 -12.63 3.72
N TYR A 215 12.10 -11.58 4.11
CA TYR A 215 11.14 -11.60 5.21
C TYR A 215 9.70 -11.29 4.76
N THR A 216 9.54 -10.65 3.62
CA THR A 216 8.24 -10.33 3.02
C THR A 216 8.05 -11.01 1.67
N ILE A 217 6.81 -11.37 1.35
CA ILE A 217 6.49 -11.96 0.05
C ILE A 217 6.30 -10.82 -0.96
N MET A 218 7.25 -10.70 -1.89
CA MET A 218 7.18 -9.83 -3.04
C MET A 218 6.69 -10.64 -4.24
N LEU A 219 5.50 -10.34 -4.75
CA LEU A 219 4.92 -11.01 -5.90
C LEU A 219 5.64 -10.58 -7.17
N GLU A 220 5.83 -11.53 -8.08
CA GLU A 220 6.17 -11.24 -9.47
C GLU A 220 5.07 -10.43 -10.15
N HIS A 221 5.44 -9.64 -11.15
CA HIS A 221 4.51 -8.77 -11.86
C HIS A 221 4.86 -8.61 -13.34
N GLU A 222 3.86 -8.17 -14.10
CA GLU A 222 4.02 -7.71 -15.47
C GLU A 222 3.73 -6.21 -15.55
N TRP A 223 4.62 -5.45 -16.20
CA TRP A 223 4.33 -4.06 -16.52
C TRP A 223 3.28 -3.99 -17.64
N LYS A 224 2.13 -3.38 -17.35
CA LYS A 224 1.06 -3.18 -18.34
C LYS A 224 0.64 -1.72 -18.40
N PRO A 225 0.28 -1.21 -19.60
CA PRO A 225 -0.28 0.12 -19.73
C PRO A 225 -1.48 0.32 -18.82
N ILE A 226 -1.58 1.52 -18.24
CA ILE A 226 -2.70 1.94 -17.40
C ILE A 226 -4.03 1.86 -18.17
N GLY A 227 -4.01 2.19 -19.46
CA GLY A 227 -5.22 2.36 -20.25
C GLY A 227 -6.05 3.57 -19.79
N HIS A 228 -7.34 3.58 -20.09
CA HIS A 228 -8.22 4.72 -19.78
C HIS A 228 -8.88 4.63 -18.40
N ALA A 229 -8.74 3.51 -17.68
CA ALA A 229 -9.44 3.28 -16.42
C ALA A 229 -8.94 4.14 -15.25
N LEU A 230 -7.70 4.63 -15.30
CA LEU A 230 -7.13 5.56 -14.32
C LEU A 230 -6.84 6.93 -14.95
N TYR A 231 -7.38 7.23 -16.14
CA TYR A 231 -7.02 8.45 -16.86
C TYR A 231 -7.28 9.69 -16.01
N TRP A 232 -6.21 10.41 -15.70
CA TRP A 232 -6.24 11.67 -14.99
C TRP A 232 -5.29 12.61 -15.72
N PRO A 233 -5.80 13.55 -16.53
CA PRO A 233 -4.99 14.42 -17.38
C PRO A 233 -3.81 15.05 -16.63
N GLY A 234 -2.60 14.82 -17.14
CA GLY A 234 -1.37 15.35 -16.55
C GLY A 234 -0.83 14.57 -15.35
N VAL A 235 -1.52 13.54 -14.86
CA VAL A 235 -1.10 12.65 -13.76
C VAL A 235 -0.96 11.20 -14.23
N TYR A 236 -2.05 10.65 -14.76
CA TYR A 236 -2.14 9.32 -15.32
C TYR A 236 -2.59 9.40 -16.77
N GLU A 237 -1.70 9.01 -17.66
CA GLU A 237 -1.89 8.93 -19.09
C GLU A 237 -1.85 7.45 -19.51
N PRO A 238 -2.64 7.03 -20.52
CA PRO A 238 -2.85 5.60 -20.83
C PRO A 238 -1.58 4.78 -21.12
N GLN A 239 -0.51 5.44 -21.56
CA GLN A 239 0.79 4.86 -21.93
C GLN A 239 1.77 4.68 -20.77
N GLN A 240 1.49 5.24 -19.58
CA GLN A 240 2.23 4.89 -18.38
C GLN A 240 1.90 3.44 -18.00
N GLN A 241 2.79 2.79 -17.25
CA GLN A 241 2.66 1.39 -16.89
C GLN A 241 2.52 1.22 -15.38
N LEU A 242 1.78 0.18 -15.01
CA LEU A 242 1.58 -0.31 -13.65
C LEU A 242 2.09 -1.74 -13.54
N ALA A 243 2.51 -2.13 -12.34
CA ALA A 243 2.99 -3.45 -12.00
C ALA A 243 1.80 -4.38 -11.72
N ILE A 244 1.29 -5.09 -12.72
CA ILE A 244 0.14 -5.99 -12.54
C ILE A 244 0.62 -7.28 -11.85
N PRO A 245 0.20 -7.57 -10.61
CA PRO A 245 0.74 -8.70 -9.85
C PRO A 245 0.29 -10.05 -10.40
N ASN A 246 1.13 -11.06 -10.19
CA ASN A 246 0.80 -12.44 -10.45
C ASN A 246 -0.22 -12.97 -9.41
N MET A 247 -1.48 -13.09 -9.82
CA MET A 247 -2.57 -13.50 -8.93
C MET A 247 -2.58 -15.00 -8.60
N GLU A 248 -1.97 -15.84 -9.43
CA GLU A 248 -1.79 -17.27 -9.12
C GLU A 248 -0.76 -17.44 -8.00
N GLU A 249 0.35 -16.69 -8.09
CA GLU A 249 1.33 -16.62 -7.03
C GLU A 249 0.73 -16.04 -5.75
N PHE A 250 -0.01 -14.94 -5.84
CA PHE A 250 -0.71 -14.35 -4.71
C PHE A 250 -1.57 -15.39 -3.99
N SER A 251 -2.35 -16.16 -4.74
CA SER A 251 -3.20 -17.22 -4.19
C SER A 251 -2.42 -18.29 -3.41
N ARG A 252 -1.33 -18.76 -4.02
CA ARG A 252 -0.41 -19.75 -3.42
C ARG A 252 0.24 -19.20 -2.14
N MET A 253 0.63 -17.93 -2.14
CA MET A 253 1.31 -17.28 -1.02
C MET A 253 0.39 -16.94 0.14
N VAL A 254 -0.84 -16.51 -0.12
CA VAL A 254 -1.88 -16.35 0.93
C VAL A 254 -2.12 -17.69 1.64
N SER A 255 -2.24 -18.78 0.87
CA SER A 255 -2.39 -20.12 1.41
C SER A 255 -1.17 -20.57 2.24
N ARG A 256 0.05 -20.19 1.81
CA ARG A 256 1.29 -20.50 2.51
C ARG A 256 1.36 -19.79 3.87
N ILE A 257 1.05 -18.48 3.92
CA ILE A 257 1.02 -17.72 5.17
C ILE A 257 0.05 -18.37 6.17
N TYR A 258 -1.16 -18.70 5.71
CA TYR A 258 -2.15 -19.34 6.58
C TYR A 258 -1.73 -20.71 7.12
N LYS A 259 -1.04 -21.52 6.31
CA LYS A 259 -0.57 -22.87 6.69
C LYS A 259 0.68 -22.87 7.55
N HIS A 260 1.54 -21.85 7.42
CA HIS A 260 2.85 -21.77 8.08
C HIS A 260 2.97 -20.52 8.95
N GLN A 261 1.98 -20.32 9.82
CA GLN A 261 1.81 -19.09 10.61
C GLN A 261 3.04 -18.77 11.47
N ASP A 262 3.65 -19.75 12.13
CA ASP A 262 4.81 -19.53 12.99
C ASP A 262 6.02 -19.00 12.20
N ILE A 263 6.30 -19.62 11.05
CA ILE A 263 7.38 -19.19 10.15
C ILE A 263 7.10 -17.77 9.64
N SER A 264 5.86 -17.52 9.20
CA SER A 264 5.46 -16.19 8.71
C SER A 264 5.58 -15.11 9.79
N LYS A 265 5.18 -15.41 11.04
CA LYS A 265 5.33 -14.50 12.18
C LYS A 265 6.80 -14.25 12.52
N GLU A 266 7.65 -15.27 12.46
CA GLU A 266 9.09 -15.10 12.69
C GLU A 266 9.72 -14.19 11.62
N GLN A 267 9.37 -14.39 10.34
CA GLN A 267 9.83 -13.54 9.24
C GLN A 267 9.35 -12.10 9.43
N ALA A 268 8.08 -11.90 9.79
CA ALA A 268 7.52 -10.57 10.03
C ALA A 268 8.22 -9.84 11.18
N LYS A 269 8.61 -10.57 12.25
CA LYS A 269 9.42 -10.00 13.32
C LYS A 269 10.78 -9.51 12.81
N LYS A 270 11.49 -10.31 11.99
CA LYS A 270 12.77 -9.91 11.38
C LYS A 270 12.62 -8.68 10.49
N GLN A 271 11.53 -8.58 9.73
CA GLN A 271 11.21 -7.39 8.94
C GLN A 271 11.02 -6.15 9.82
N ARG A 272 10.31 -6.29 10.95
CA ARG A 272 10.13 -5.20 11.92
C ARG A 272 11.45 -4.78 12.55
N ASP A 273 12.28 -5.74 12.94
CA ASP A 273 13.60 -5.47 13.55
C ASP A 273 14.48 -4.71 12.55
N GLU A 274 14.51 -5.09 11.28
CA GLU A 274 15.25 -4.38 10.22
C GLU A 274 14.76 -2.95 10.00
N LEU A 275 13.45 -2.69 10.07
CA LEU A 275 12.89 -1.34 9.99
C LEU A 275 13.41 -0.42 11.11
N ILE A 276 13.51 -0.97 12.33
CA ILE A 276 14.01 -0.24 13.50
C ILE A 276 15.52 -0.03 13.40
N GLU A 277 16.27 -1.06 13.03
CA GLU A 277 17.73 -1.00 12.86
C GLU A 277 18.16 0.02 11.80
N ARG A 278 17.37 0.17 10.73
CA ARG A 278 17.59 1.17 9.67
C ARG A 278 17.04 2.57 10.03
N ASP A 279 16.46 2.71 11.22
CA ASP A 279 15.88 3.95 11.76
C ASP A 279 14.94 4.65 10.76
N PHE A 280 13.88 3.95 10.33
CA PHE A 280 12.79 4.55 9.57
C PHE A 280 11.86 5.41 10.44
N SER A 281 12.36 6.05 11.50
CA SER A 281 11.55 6.93 12.33
C SER A 281 11.23 8.25 11.61
N TRP A 282 10.10 8.88 11.94
CA TRP A 282 9.81 10.25 11.46
C TRP A 282 10.90 11.25 11.86
N LYS A 283 11.55 11.05 13.01
CA LYS A 283 12.67 11.87 13.47
C LYS A 283 13.85 11.79 12.51
N ASN A 284 14.23 10.59 12.09
CA ASN A 284 15.33 10.40 11.14
C ASN A 284 14.96 10.87 9.73
N ALA A 285 13.73 10.63 9.27
CA ALA A 285 13.24 11.17 7.99
C ALA A 285 13.27 12.72 7.97
N ALA A 286 12.86 13.37 9.05
CA ALA A 286 12.92 14.83 9.18
C ALA A 286 14.37 15.35 9.19
N LYS A 287 15.29 14.63 9.84
CA LYS A 287 16.72 14.95 9.82
C LYS A 287 17.29 14.89 8.40
N GLN A 288 17.03 13.79 7.68
CA GLN A 288 17.48 13.63 6.28
C GLN A 288 16.90 14.72 5.37
N LEU A 289 15.63 15.09 5.57
CA LEU A 289 15.02 16.20 4.83
C LEU A 289 15.71 17.54 5.13
N ALA A 290 15.98 17.84 6.41
CA ALA A 290 16.66 19.08 6.81
C ALA A 290 18.07 19.17 6.21
N GLU A 291 18.87 18.11 6.34
CA GLU A 291 20.21 18.01 5.75
C GLU A 291 20.16 18.20 4.22
N ALA A 292 19.20 17.57 3.54
CA ALA A 292 19.05 17.71 2.09
C ALA A 292 18.64 19.13 1.64
N ILE A 293 17.91 19.88 2.48
CA ILE A 293 17.56 21.28 2.22
C ILE A 293 18.79 22.18 2.46
N GLU A 294 19.55 21.93 3.52
CA GLU A 294 20.76 22.70 3.84
C GLU A 294 21.83 22.58 2.76
N ASP A 295 22.09 21.36 2.28
CA ASP A 295 22.99 21.09 1.15
C ASP A 295 22.59 21.83 -0.12
N PHE A 296 21.30 22.14 -0.30
CA PHE A 296 20.80 22.84 -1.47
C PHE A 296 20.95 24.37 -1.35
N ASN A 297 21.10 24.88 -0.13
CA ASN A 297 21.22 26.30 0.13
C ASN A 297 22.69 26.79 0.15
N GLN A 298 23.65 25.87 0.17
CA GLN A 298 25.10 26.13 0.04
C GLN A 298 25.52 26.28 -1.42
#